data_AF-G4ZNS5-F1
#
_entry.id   AF-G4ZNS5-F1
#
_cell.length_a   1.000
_cell.length_b   1.000
_cell.length_c   1.000
_cell.angle_alpha   90.00
_cell.angle_beta   90.00
_cell.angle_gamma   90.00
#
_symmetry.space_group_name_H-M   'P 1'
#
loop_
_entity.id
_entity.type
_entity.pdbx_description
1 polymer ?
#
loop_
_entity_poly.entity_id
_entity_poly.type
_entity_poly.pdbx_seq_one_letter_code
_entity_poly.pdbx_strand_id
1 'polypeptide(L)'
;DSLTKKRPERADMVMATTQAAHVGDGVLAKMLAAAKEVEGLAATASNLEKAQLANWLEKHKTVEDVFKLLKLGDEAGKLFSSPVFSTWISYAETLSQSSEESMASMVRVLRLHRKDETLMNLVAAGKTSSPPFDVKNLSGNLEKMLMEKWMSSVQSEARVFELMGLKST
;
A
#
# COMPACT_ATOMS: atom_id res chain seq x y z
N ASP A 1 3.81 -34.39 -2.18
CA ASP A 1 2.41 -33.95 -2.06
C ASP A 1 1.92 -33.43 -3.42
N SER A 2 0.85 -33.99 -3.97
CA SER A 2 0.39 -33.77 -5.36
C SER A 2 -0.67 -32.66 -5.48
N LEU A 3 -1.13 -32.12 -4.35
CA LEU A 3 -2.17 -31.09 -4.29
C LEU A 3 -1.63 -29.67 -4.55
N THR A 4 -0.38 -29.37 -4.17
CA THR A 4 0.24 -28.05 -4.36
C THR A 4 0.66 -27.79 -5.81
N LYS A 5 0.94 -28.85 -6.57
CA LYS A 5 1.39 -28.77 -7.98
C LYS A 5 0.28 -28.39 -8.97
N LYS A 6 -0.99 -28.58 -8.62
CA LYS A 6 -2.15 -28.31 -9.49
C LYS A 6 -2.82 -26.96 -9.24
N ARG A 7 -2.50 -26.28 -8.14
CA ARG A 7 -3.08 -24.99 -7.75
C ARG A 7 -2.05 -24.11 -7.04
N PRO A 8 -1.13 -23.48 -7.79
CA PRO A 8 -0.06 -22.66 -7.21
C PRO A 8 -0.62 -21.59 -6.25
N GLU A 9 -1.75 -20.96 -6.57
CA GLU A 9 -2.40 -19.97 -5.70
C GLU A 9 -2.80 -20.52 -4.32
N ARG A 10 -3.27 -21.76 -4.23
CA ARG A 10 -3.60 -22.39 -2.93
C ARG A 10 -2.35 -22.74 -2.15
N ALA A 11 -1.27 -23.16 -2.84
CA ALA A 11 -0.01 -23.45 -2.19
C ALA A 11 0.63 -22.17 -1.62
N ASP A 12 0.60 -21.08 -2.39
CA ASP A 12 1.11 -19.77 -1.98
C ASP A 12 0.32 -19.21 -0.79
N MET A 13 -1.02 -19.38 -0.79
CA MET A 13 -1.88 -19.01 0.35
C MET A 13 -1.58 -19.83 1.60
N VAL A 14 -1.37 -21.14 1.49
CA VAL A 14 -0.99 -21.97 2.64
C VAL A 14 0.39 -21.57 3.17
N MET A 15 1.36 -21.29 2.29
CA MET A 15 2.68 -20.82 2.73
C MET A 15 2.61 -19.47 3.42
N ALA A 16 1.92 -18.48 2.81
CA ALA A 16 1.76 -17.15 3.37
C ALA A 16 1.05 -17.19 4.74
N THR A 17 -0.03 -17.95 4.87
CA THR A 17 -0.78 -18.07 6.13
C THR A 17 0.00 -18.80 7.22
N THR A 18 0.72 -19.87 6.87
CA THR A 18 1.59 -20.60 7.82
C THR A 18 2.73 -19.71 8.32
N GLN A 19 3.36 -18.97 7.41
CA GLN A 19 4.46 -18.09 7.78
C GLN A 19 3.97 -16.88 8.58
N ALA A 20 2.83 -16.29 8.21
CA ALA A 20 2.19 -15.22 8.97
C ALA A 20 1.81 -15.68 10.40
N ALA A 21 1.37 -16.92 10.58
CA ALA A 21 1.10 -17.48 11.90
C ALA A 21 2.36 -17.61 12.77
N HIS A 22 3.54 -17.77 12.15
CA HIS A 22 4.81 -17.93 12.86
C HIS A 22 5.53 -16.61 13.13
N VAL A 23 5.60 -15.71 12.15
CA VAL A 23 6.37 -14.45 12.25
C VAL A 23 5.50 -13.19 12.41
N GLY A 24 4.19 -13.32 12.21
CA GLY A 24 3.24 -12.20 12.18
C GLY A 24 3.10 -11.57 10.80
N ASP A 25 1.88 -11.14 10.47
CA ASP A 25 1.54 -10.56 9.15
C ASP A 25 2.42 -9.36 8.77
N GLY A 26 2.68 -8.44 9.72
CA GLY A 26 3.47 -7.24 9.44
C GLY A 26 4.95 -7.53 9.17
N VAL A 27 5.51 -8.57 9.83
CA VAL A 27 6.89 -9.01 9.58
C VAL A 27 6.98 -9.72 8.24
N LEU A 28 6.01 -10.59 7.92
CA LEU A 28 5.93 -11.25 6.62
C LEU A 28 5.85 -10.24 5.48
N ALA A 29 5.00 -9.21 5.60
CA ALA A 29 4.88 -8.18 4.56
C ALA A 29 6.21 -7.46 4.31
N LYS A 30 6.99 -7.15 5.37
CA LYS A 30 8.33 -6.55 5.24
C LYS A 30 9.32 -7.48 4.55
N MET A 31 9.29 -8.78 4.88
CA MET A 31 10.13 -9.79 4.23
C MET A 31 9.81 -9.92 2.75
N LEU A 32 8.52 -9.93 2.39
CA LEU A 32 8.07 -10.00 1.00
C LEU A 32 8.45 -8.75 0.22
N ALA A 33 8.29 -7.56 0.79
CA ALA A 33 8.75 -6.32 0.18
C ALA A 33 10.26 -6.36 -0.12
N ALA A 34 11.09 -6.78 0.83
CA ALA A 34 12.52 -6.94 0.61
C ALA A 34 12.85 -8.01 -0.45
N ALA A 35 12.12 -9.13 -0.45
CA ALA A 35 12.33 -10.21 -1.42
C ALA A 35 11.92 -9.82 -2.85
N LYS A 36 11.04 -8.83 -3.04
CA LYS A 36 10.68 -8.30 -4.36
C LYS A 36 11.84 -7.58 -5.05
N GLU A 37 12.81 -7.09 -4.28
CA GLU A 37 14.01 -6.43 -4.79
C GLU A 37 15.16 -7.39 -5.12
N VAL A 38 15.02 -8.67 -4.80
CA VAL A 38 16.04 -9.68 -5.09
C VAL A 38 15.74 -10.38 -6.41
N GLU A 39 16.66 -10.25 -7.37
CA GLU A 39 16.59 -10.95 -8.65
C GLU A 39 16.46 -12.48 -8.43
N GLY A 40 15.46 -13.10 -9.06
CA GLY A 40 15.13 -14.51 -8.87
C GLY A 40 14.08 -14.80 -7.78
N LEU A 41 13.84 -13.88 -6.84
CA LEU A 41 12.79 -14.01 -5.82
C LEU A 41 11.55 -13.16 -6.09
N ALA A 42 11.66 -12.14 -6.95
CA ALA A 42 10.60 -11.16 -7.20
C ALA A 42 9.24 -11.76 -7.58
N ALA A 43 9.23 -12.78 -8.44
CA ALA A 43 7.99 -13.43 -8.86
C ALA A 43 7.32 -14.20 -7.71
N THR A 44 8.11 -14.95 -6.95
CA THR A 44 7.63 -15.71 -5.78
C THR A 44 7.12 -14.78 -4.69
N ALA A 45 7.87 -13.72 -4.39
CA ALA A 45 7.48 -12.73 -3.39
C ALA A 45 6.18 -12.01 -3.78
N SER A 46 6.01 -11.67 -5.06
CA SER A 46 4.77 -11.08 -5.58
C SER A 46 3.57 -12.01 -5.47
N ASN A 47 3.75 -13.32 -5.71
CA ASN A 47 2.67 -14.29 -5.55
C ASN A 47 2.27 -14.48 -4.08
N LEU A 48 3.27 -14.54 -3.18
CA LEU A 48 3.03 -14.62 -1.74
C LEU A 48 2.36 -13.36 -1.19
N GLU A 49 2.73 -12.17 -1.69
CA GLU A 49 2.05 -10.92 -1.32
C GLU A 49 0.57 -10.97 -1.72
N LYS A 50 0.24 -11.36 -2.96
CA LYS A 50 -1.15 -11.53 -3.40
C LYS A 50 -1.92 -12.49 -2.50
N ALA A 51 -1.30 -13.60 -2.12
CA ALA A 51 -1.89 -14.57 -1.23
C ALA A 51 -2.11 -14.01 0.19
N GLN A 52 -1.17 -13.17 0.67
CA GLN A 52 -1.31 -12.45 1.93
C GLN A 52 -2.48 -11.44 1.88
N LEU A 53 -2.62 -10.67 0.79
CA LEU A 53 -3.74 -9.75 0.58
C LEU A 53 -5.09 -10.49 0.57
N ALA A 54 -5.16 -11.62 -0.15
CA ALA A 54 -6.36 -12.46 -0.20
C ALA A 54 -6.74 -12.99 1.19
N ASN A 55 -5.77 -13.44 2.00
CA ASN A 55 -6.02 -13.86 3.38
C ASN A 55 -6.50 -12.69 4.27
N TRP A 56 -6.02 -11.46 4.06
CA TRP A 56 -6.55 -10.29 4.77
C TRP A 56 -7.98 -9.96 4.37
N LEU A 57 -8.31 -10.11 3.07
CA LEU A 57 -9.66 -9.94 2.54
C LEU A 57 -10.63 -11.00 3.11
N GLU A 58 -10.22 -12.27 3.14
CA GLU A 58 -11.00 -13.37 3.75
C GLU A 58 -11.25 -13.15 5.25
N LYS A 59 -10.30 -12.49 5.93
CA LYS A 59 -10.43 -12.11 7.35
C LYS A 59 -11.20 -10.79 7.55
N HIS A 60 -11.79 -10.24 6.49
CA HIS A 60 -12.56 -9.00 6.51
C HIS A 60 -11.80 -7.82 7.14
N LYS A 61 -10.48 -7.76 6.96
CA LYS A 61 -9.70 -6.60 7.43
C LYS A 61 -10.11 -5.36 6.66
N THR A 62 -10.19 -4.23 7.34
CA THR A 62 -10.39 -2.93 6.70
C THR A 62 -9.05 -2.36 6.22
N VAL A 63 -9.11 -1.34 5.36
CA VAL A 63 -7.92 -0.54 4.96
C VAL A 63 -7.21 0.04 6.20
N GLU A 64 -7.97 0.41 7.24
CA GLU A 64 -7.43 0.89 8.51
C GLU A 64 -6.76 -0.21 9.34
N ASP A 65 -7.35 -1.41 9.38
CA ASP A 65 -6.77 -2.54 10.12
C ASP A 65 -5.41 -2.94 9.54
N VAL A 66 -5.30 -2.98 8.21
CA VAL A 66 -4.03 -3.29 7.55
C VAL A 66 -3.02 -2.15 7.73
N PHE A 67 -3.46 -0.88 7.71
CA PHE A 67 -2.59 0.25 8.03
C PHE A 67 -1.93 0.13 9.42
N LYS A 68 -2.73 -0.22 10.44
CA LYS A 68 -2.26 -0.44 11.82
C LYS A 68 -1.40 -1.69 11.93
N LEU A 69 -1.80 -2.78 11.28
CA LEU A 69 -1.05 -4.04 11.25
C LEU A 69 0.37 -3.84 10.70
N LEU A 70 0.50 -3.00 9.67
CA LEU A 70 1.78 -2.67 9.05
C LEU A 70 2.56 -1.58 9.80
N LYS A 71 1.99 -1.03 10.88
CA LYS A 71 2.57 0.03 11.73
C LYS A 71 2.92 1.31 10.97
N LEU A 72 2.15 1.64 9.94
CA LEU A 72 2.39 2.83 9.09
C LEU A 72 2.09 4.17 9.81
N GLY A 73 1.38 4.11 10.94
CA GLY A 73 1.11 5.27 11.80
C GLY A 73 2.25 5.62 12.76
N ASP A 74 3.12 4.65 13.09
CA ASP A 74 4.09 4.79 14.19
C ASP A 74 5.38 5.50 13.74
N GLU A 75 5.65 5.54 12.44
CA GLU A 75 6.87 6.11 11.87
C GLU A 75 6.63 7.55 11.38
N ALA A 76 6.82 8.51 12.30
CA ALA A 76 6.73 9.95 12.00
C ALA A 76 7.64 10.31 10.82
N GLY A 77 7.07 10.93 9.78
CA GLY A 77 7.77 11.38 8.58
C GLY A 77 8.28 10.29 7.61
N LYS A 78 8.14 8.99 7.89
CA LYS A 78 8.69 7.90 7.06
C LYS A 78 7.66 7.03 6.35
N LEU A 79 6.41 7.49 6.28
CA LEU A 79 5.32 6.74 5.65
C LEU A 79 5.69 6.29 4.22
N PHE A 80 6.21 7.21 3.41
CA PHE A 80 6.51 6.96 2.00
C PHE A 80 7.79 6.18 1.74
N SER A 81 8.70 6.15 2.72
CA SER A 81 9.91 5.34 2.65
C SER A 81 9.73 3.97 3.31
N SER A 82 8.54 3.68 3.84
CA SER A 82 8.23 2.37 4.38
C SER A 82 8.11 1.35 3.24
N PRO A 83 8.87 0.24 3.28
CA PRO A 83 8.83 -0.78 2.23
C PRO A 83 7.49 -1.51 2.15
N VAL A 84 6.62 -1.36 3.14
CA VAL A 84 5.26 -1.96 3.15
C VAL A 84 4.16 -0.95 2.83
N PHE A 85 4.50 0.29 2.49
CA PHE A 85 3.53 1.29 2.07
C PHE A 85 2.84 0.89 0.75
N SER A 86 3.60 0.35 -0.21
CA SER A 86 3.06 -0.18 -1.47
C SER A 86 2.10 -1.34 -1.25
N THR A 87 2.42 -2.26 -0.33
CA THR A 87 1.53 -3.36 0.06
C THR A 87 0.19 -2.85 0.62
N TRP A 88 0.21 -1.77 1.41
CA TRP A 88 -1.02 -1.15 1.92
C TRP A 88 -1.86 -0.51 0.80
N ILE A 89 -1.22 0.18 -0.15
CA ILE A 89 -1.91 0.73 -1.34
C ILE A 89 -2.56 -0.40 -2.13
N SER A 90 -1.81 -1.47 -2.45
CA SER A 90 -2.34 -2.61 -3.19
C SER A 90 -3.53 -3.27 -2.48
N TYR A 91 -3.52 -3.29 -1.15
CA TYR A 91 -4.66 -3.77 -0.38
C TYR A 91 -5.89 -2.87 -0.50
N ALA A 92 -5.72 -1.54 -0.37
CA ALA A 92 -6.80 -0.59 -0.53
C ALA A 92 -7.42 -0.66 -1.94
N GLU A 93 -6.59 -0.79 -2.97
CA GLU A 93 -7.06 -1.00 -4.36
C GLU A 93 -7.80 -2.32 -4.53
N THR A 94 -7.36 -3.40 -3.87
CA THR A 94 -8.03 -4.72 -3.93
C THR A 94 -9.42 -4.69 -3.29
N LEU A 95 -9.61 -3.91 -2.24
CA LEU A 95 -10.89 -3.78 -1.53
C LEU A 95 -11.90 -2.87 -2.24
N SER A 96 -11.43 -1.98 -3.11
CA SER A 96 -12.24 -0.89 -3.67
C SER A 96 -12.81 -1.24 -5.04
N GLN A 97 -14.00 -0.73 -5.35
CA GLN A 97 -14.65 -0.92 -6.65
C GLN A 97 -14.14 0.08 -7.69
N SER A 98 -13.49 1.16 -7.25
CA SER A 98 -12.94 2.21 -8.10
C SER A 98 -11.67 2.83 -7.51
N SER A 99 -10.92 3.53 -8.36
CA SER A 99 -9.75 4.30 -7.92
C SER A 99 -10.14 5.42 -6.96
N GLU A 100 -11.31 6.03 -7.15
CA GLU A 100 -11.84 7.11 -6.30
C GLU A 100 -12.13 6.59 -4.88
N GLU A 101 -12.83 5.47 -4.77
CA GLU A 101 -13.12 4.82 -3.48
C GLU A 101 -11.85 4.41 -2.74
N SER A 102 -10.87 3.85 -3.46
CA SER A 102 -9.57 3.47 -2.90
C SER A 102 -8.88 4.69 -2.29
N MET A 103 -8.77 5.79 -3.03
CA MET A 103 -8.15 7.00 -2.50
C MET A 103 -8.93 7.61 -1.34
N ALA A 104 -10.26 7.70 -1.44
CA ALA A 104 -11.10 8.23 -0.37
C ALA A 104 -10.87 7.45 0.94
N SER A 105 -10.76 6.12 0.86
CA SER A 105 -10.46 5.26 2.00
C SER A 105 -9.05 5.51 2.57
N MET A 106 -8.02 5.59 1.71
CA MET A 106 -6.65 5.86 2.11
C MET A 106 -6.51 7.24 2.76
N VAL A 107 -7.07 8.29 2.16
CA VAL A 107 -7.06 9.66 2.69
C VAL A 107 -7.77 9.72 4.04
N ARG A 108 -8.91 9.03 4.20
CA ARG A 108 -9.60 8.92 5.48
C ARG A 108 -8.71 8.30 6.55
N VAL A 109 -8.07 7.17 6.26
CA VAL A 109 -7.17 6.48 7.21
C VAL A 109 -5.99 7.38 7.60
N LEU A 110 -5.38 8.05 6.61
CA LEU A 110 -4.29 8.99 6.86
C LEU A 110 -4.73 10.15 7.75
N ARG A 111 -5.93 10.72 7.56
CA ARG A 111 -6.52 11.75 8.45
C ARG A 111 -6.72 11.30 9.88
N LEU A 112 -7.07 10.03 10.10
CA LEU A 112 -7.31 9.50 11.44
C LEU A 112 -6.02 9.26 12.22
N HIS A 113 -4.98 8.77 11.53
CA HIS A 113 -3.76 8.26 12.16
C HIS A 113 -2.54 9.17 11.99
N ARG A 114 -2.59 10.15 11.09
CA ARG A 114 -1.50 11.10 10.82
C ARG A 114 -2.05 12.51 10.93
N LYS A 115 -1.92 13.10 12.12
CA LYS A 115 -2.37 14.48 12.41
C LYS A 115 -1.34 15.55 12.02
N ASP A 116 -0.21 15.17 11.43
CA ASP A 116 0.96 16.01 11.20
C ASP A 116 1.20 16.34 9.71
N GLU A 117 2.26 17.12 9.44
CA GLU A 117 2.74 17.62 8.13
C GLU A 117 2.63 16.63 6.97
N THR A 118 2.58 15.33 7.23
CA THR A 118 2.36 14.26 6.25
C THR A 118 1.16 14.51 5.32
N LEU A 119 -0.01 14.89 5.85
CA LEU A 119 -1.20 15.22 5.03
C LEU A 119 -1.02 16.50 4.23
N MET A 120 -0.36 17.50 4.82
CA MET A 120 -0.04 18.75 4.14
C MET A 120 0.98 18.50 3.02
N ASN A 121 1.96 17.63 3.23
CA ASN A 121 2.95 17.20 2.25
C ASN A 121 2.31 16.33 1.14
N LEU A 122 1.35 15.47 1.47
CA LEU A 122 0.55 14.72 0.48
C LEU A 122 -0.24 15.67 -0.43
N VAL A 123 -0.92 16.65 0.15
CA VAL A 123 -1.69 17.65 -0.59
C VAL A 123 -0.78 18.60 -1.37
N ALA A 124 0.35 19.03 -0.80
CA ALA A 124 1.33 19.89 -1.46
C ALA A 124 2.06 19.18 -2.61
N ALA A 125 2.40 17.90 -2.45
CA ALA A 125 3.00 17.09 -3.50
C ALA A 125 2.04 16.86 -4.67
N GLY A 126 0.77 16.56 -4.36
CA GLY A 126 -0.27 16.47 -5.38
C GLY A 126 -0.39 17.77 -6.20
N LYS A 127 -0.32 18.94 -5.55
CA LYS A 127 -0.40 20.25 -6.21
C LYS A 127 0.80 20.63 -7.07
N THR A 128 2.00 20.11 -6.77
CA THR A 128 3.25 20.56 -7.40
C THR A 128 3.73 19.65 -8.54
N SER A 129 2.99 18.57 -8.87
CA SER A 129 3.45 17.50 -9.78
C SER A 129 4.80 16.90 -9.39
N SER A 130 5.24 17.14 -8.15
CA SER A 130 6.52 16.72 -7.62
C SER A 130 6.24 15.97 -6.31
N PRO A 131 6.62 14.70 -6.21
CA PRO A 131 6.38 13.93 -5.00
C PRO A 131 7.17 14.55 -3.84
N PRO A 132 6.70 14.39 -2.58
CA PRO A 132 7.28 15.07 -1.42
C PRO A 132 8.63 14.46 -0.97
N PHE A 133 9.18 13.53 -1.76
CA PHE A 133 10.41 12.79 -1.53
C PHE A 133 11.00 12.36 -2.87
N ASP A 134 12.28 11.98 -2.87
CA ASP A 134 12.99 11.61 -4.09
C ASP A 134 12.49 10.25 -4.63
N VAL A 135 11.77 10.29 -5.77
CA VAL A 135 11.25 9.11 -6.48
C VAL A 135 12.35 8.12 -6.83
N LYS A 136 13.58 8.60 -6.97
CA LYS A 136 14.73 7.75 -7.30
C LYS A 136 15.10 6.78 -6.17
N ASN A 137 14.66 7.06 -4.94
CA ASN A 137 14.90 6.21 -3.77
C ASN A 137 13.72 5.28 -3.44
N LEU A 138 12.66 5.28 -4.27
CA LEU A 138 11.65 4.22 -4.20
C LEU A 138 12.30 2.92 -4.65
N SER A 139 12.16 1.87 -3.83
CA SER A 139 12.82 0.58 -4.03
C SER A 139 12.42 -0.07 -5.34
N GLY A 140 11.19 0.11 -5.83
CA GLY A 140 10.71 -0.60 -7.02
C GLY A 140 9.94 0.24 -8.06
N ASN A 141 9.95 -0.26 -9.31
CA ASN A 141 9.15 0.30 -10.41
C ASN A 141 7.64 0.33 -10.09
N LEU A 142 7.15 -0.64 -9.32
CA LEU A 142 5.75 -0.70 -8.91
C LEU A 142 5.40 0.41 -7.91
N GLU A 143 6.29 0.71 -6.96
CA GLU A 143 6.15 1.82 -6.02
C GLU A 143 6.11 3.15 -6.75
N LYS A 144 7.00 3.31 -7.74
CA LYS A 144 7.01 4.48 -8.62
C LYS A 144 5.71 4.62 -9.41
N MET A 145 5.22 3.55 -10.02
CA MET A 145 3.96 3.56 -10.78
C MET A 145 2.73 3.85 -9.91
N LEU A 146 2.64 3.23 -8.73
CA LEU A 146 1.56 3.49 -7.77
C LEU A 146 1.61 4.94 -7.29
N MET A 147 2.81 5.51 -7.10
CA MET A 147 2.98 6.91 -6.75
C MET A 147 2.58 7.86 -7.88
N GLU A 148 2.96 7.57 -9.13
CA GLU A 148 2.56 8.32 -10.31
C GLU A 148 1.03 8.29 -10.50
N LYS A 149 0.41 7.12 -10.32
CA LYS A 149 -1.05 6.96 -10.35
C LYS A 149 -1.72 7.75 -9.23
N TRP A 150 -1.20 7.67 -8.02
CA TRP A 150 -1.71 8.40 -6.86
C TRP A 150 -1.58 9.92 -7.05
N MET A 151 -0.46 10.42 -7.56
CA MET A 151 -0.25 11.85 -7.85
C MET A 151 -1.17 12.38 -8.94
N SER A 152 -1.31 11.65 -10.05
CA SER A 152 -2.23 12.00 -11.14
C SER A 152 -3.67 12.11 -10.64
N SER A 153 -4.03 11.20 -9.74
CA SER A 153 -5.37 11.14 -9.19
C SER A 153 -5.63 12.24 -8.16
N VAL A 154 -4.67 12.55 -7.29
CA VAL A 154 -4.74 13.71 -6.38
C VAL A 154 -4.80 15.02 -7.16
N GLN A 155 -4.16 15.16 -8.33
CA GLN A 155 -4.30 16.35 -9.18
C GLN A 155 -5.70 16.49 -9.75
N SER A 156 -6.27 15.37 -10.21
CA SER A 156 -7.64 15.34 -10.71
C SER A 156 -8.66 15.71 -9.62
N GLU A 157 -8.42 15.28 -8.37
CA GLU A 157 -9.25 15.58 -7.20
C GLU A 157 -8.95 16.95 -6.58
N ALA A 158 -7.71 17.45 -6.62
CA ALA A 158 -7.36 18.80 -6.19
C ALA A 158 -8.14 19.85 -7.00
N ARG A 159 -8.36 19.57 -8.30
CA ARG A 159 -9.29 20.34 -9.13
C ARG A 159 -10.73 20.26 -8.63
N VAL A 160 -11.18 19.12 -8.07
CA VAL A 160 -12.49 18.98 -7.40
C VAL A 160 -12.54 19.81 -6.10
N PHE A 161 -11.47 19.81 -5.29
CA PHE A 161 -11.37 20.66 -4.10
C PHE A 161 -11.38 22.17 -4.43
N GLU A 162 -10.73 22.59 -5.52
CA GLU A 162 -10.82 23.95 -6.06
C GLU A 162 -12.24 24.28 -6.56
N LEU A 163 -12.88 23.37 -7.31
CA LEU A 163 -14.26 23.54 -7.80
C LEU A 163 -15.30 23.57 -6.67
N MET A 164 -15.03 22.89 -5.55
CA MET A 164 -15.87 22.85 -4.35
C MET A 164 -15.65 24.06 -3.42
N GLY A 165 -14.80 25.03 -3.80
CA GLY A 165 -14.58 26.27 -3.05
C GLY A 165 -13.81 26.11 -1.75
N LEU A 166 -13.20 24.94 -1.52
CA LEU A 166 -12.32 24.69 -0.39
C LEU A 166 -10.95 25.29 -0.73
N LYS A 167 -10.82 26.61 -0.51
CA LYS A 167 -9.57 27.34 -0.77
C LYS A 167 -8.41 26.66 -0.06
N SER A 168 -7.38 26.34 -0.84
CA SER A 168 -6.03 26.14 -0.31
C SER A 168 -5.66 27.42 0.44
N THR A 169 -5.60 27.32 1.77
CA THR A 169 -4.78 28.25 2.57
C THR A 169 -3.32 27.89 2.41
#